data_AF-A0A7X8JA34-F1
#
_entry.id   AF-A0A7X8JA34-F1
#
_cell.length_a   1.000
_cell.length_b   1.000
_cell.length_c   1.000
_cell.angle_alpha   90.00
_cell.angle_beta   90.00
_cell.angle_gamma   90.00
#
_symmetry.space_group_name_H-M   'P 1'
#
loop_
_entity.id
_entity.type
_entity.pdbx_description
1 polymer ?
#
loop_
_entity_poly.entity_id
_entity_poly.type
_entity_poly.pdbx_seq_one_letter_code
_entity_poly.pdbx_strand_id
1 'polypeptide(L)'
;MGADGKVKFQVGANANDTTSVNLKASFTVESIKTAANDTSALRTSDGGSSFGSSTADNAQATLGDIDKFIILVDKSRGQLGAVRNRLESTSNNQSNIAGNESDARSRIRDTDYAEEAANMSQQTIIQQTAASMLPRQTAVHRLP
;
A
#
# COMPACT_ATOMS: atom_id res chain seq x y z
N MET A 1 -1.20 10.20 12.82
CA MET A 1 -0.21 11.17 12.28
C MET A 1 1.00 11.16 13.19
N GLY A 2 2.23 11.17 12.66
CA GLY A 2 3.43 11.29 13.51
C GLY A 2 3.53 12.69 14.14
N ALA A 3 4.34 12.87 15.19
CA ALA A 3 4.52 14.16 15.89
C ALA A 3 4.94 15.33 14.96
N ASP A 4 5.55 15.01 13.83
CA ASP A 4 5.94 15.95 12.76
C ASP A 4 4.78 16.33 11.81
N GLY A 5 3.57 15.77 12.02
CA GLY A 5 2.40 15.89 11.14
C GLY A 5 2.63 15.34 9.73
N LYS A 6 3.58 14.41 9.61
CA LYS A 6 3.75 13.55 8.43
C LYS A 6 2.73 12.41 8.47
N VAL A 7 2.04 12.19 7.37
CA VAL A 7 1.25 10.99 7.10
C VAL A 7 2.11 10.07 6.25
N LYS A 8 2.36 8.85 6.73
CA LYS A 8 3.10 7.81 6.01
C LYS A 8 2.10 6.84 5.39
N PHE A 9 2.32 6.48 4.14
CA PHE A 9 1.56 5.48 3.41
C PHE A 9 2.50 4.34 3.05
N GLN A 10 2.08 3.10 3.31
CA GLN A 10 2.79 1.91 2.84
C GLN A 10 2.55 1.78 1.32
N VAL A 11 3.63 1.77 0.55
CA VAL A 11 3.61 1.73 -0.92
C VAL A 11 4.43 0.57 -1.51
N GLY A 12 4.74 -0.44 -0.70
CA GLY A 12 5.45 -1.64 -1.17
C GLY A 12 5.18 -2.84 -0.28
N ALA A 13 5.65 -4.01 -0.72
CA ALA A 13 5.42 -5.28 -0.05
C ALA A 13 6.34 -5.49 1.17
N ASN A 14 7.45 -4.74 1.26
CA ASN A 14 8.45 -4.92 2.31
C ASN A 14 8.31 -3.87 3.42
N ALA A 15 8.84 -4.22 4.60
CA ALA A 15 8.95 -3.27 5.70
C ALA A 15 9.73 -2.02 5.25
N ASN A 16 9.24 -0.85 5.64
CA ASN A 16 9.80 0.48 5.34
C ASN A 16 9.59 1.00 3.91
N ASP A 17 8.93 0.27 3.00
CA ASP A 17 8.46 0.81 1.72
C ASP A 17 7.31 1.80 1.94
N THR A 18 7.64 2.98 2.45
CA THR A 18 6.67 4.03 2.77
C THR A 18 6.95 5.29 1.98
N THR A 19 5.89 5.96 1.55
CA THR A 19 5.94 7.35 1.10
C THR A 19 5.32 8.23 2.18
N SER A 20 5.74 9.50 2.27
CA SER A 20 5.21 10.40 3.28
C SER A 20 4.79 11.74 2.71
N VAL A 21 3.69 12.29 3.22
CA VAL A 21 3.25 13.67 2.96
C VAL A 21 3.29 14.45 4.26
N ASN A 22 3.85 15.66 4.23
CA ASN A 22 3.80 16.57 5.37
C ASN A 22 2.57 17.47 5.24
N LEU A 23 1.65 17.39 6.19
CA LEU A 23 0.41 18.18 6.21
C LEU A 23 0.42 19.27 7.29
N LYS A 24 1.42 19.27 8.19
CA LYS A 24 1.50 20.23 9.30
C LYS A 24 1.84 21.64 8.84
N ALA A 25 2.77 21.73 7.90
CA ALA A 25 3.33 23.00 7.45
C ALA A 25 2.57 23.62 6.28
N SER A 26 1.48 23.03 5.79
CA SER A 26 0.85 23.48 4.54
C SER A 26 -0.53 24.12 4.75
N PHE A 27 -1.14 23.93 5.90
CA PHE A 27 -2.54 24.33 6.16
C PHE A 27 -2.73 25.05 7.50
N THR A 28 -1.64 25.42 8.18
CA THR A 28 -1.73 26.14 9.46
C THR A 28 -1.40 27.60 9.29
N VAL A 29 -1.96 28.43 10.16
CA VAL A 29 -1.69 29.86 10.14
C VAL A 29 -0.23 30.16 10.55
N GLU A 30 0.38 29.27 11.33
CA GLU A 30 1.80 29.34 11.69
C GLU A 30 2.72 29.14 10.47
N SER A 31 2.33 28.27 9.54
CA SER A 31 3.04 28.15 8.25
C SER A 31 2.88 29.37 7.35
N ILE A 32 1.76 30.10 7.44
CA ILE A 32 1.59 31.38 6.72
C ILE A 32 2.60 32.40 7.24
N LYS A 33 2.72 32.56 8.57
CA LYS A 33 3.72 33.47 9.16
C LYS A 33 5.15 33.11 8.75
N THR A 34 5.47 31.82 8.78
CA THR A 34 6.81 31.33 8.45
C THR A 34 7.12 31.57 6.96
N ALA A 35 6.14 31.40 6.07
CA ALA A 35 6.28 31.65 4.64
C ALA A 35 6.30 33.15 4.31
N ALA A 36 5.50 33.95 5.03
CA ALA A 36 5.40 35.40 4.91
C ALA A 36 6.72 36.10 5.20
N ASN A 37 7.49 35.62 6.18
CA ASN A 37 8.68 36.30 6.71
C ASN A 37 8.38 37.76 7.12
N ASP A 38 7.10 38.04 7.38
CA ASP A 38 6.55 39.34 7.72
C ASP A 38 5.49 39.12 8.80
N THR A 39 5.72 39.73 9.96
CA THR A 39 4.85 39.64 11.14
C THR A 39 3.80 40.75 11.18
N SER A 40 3.79 41.67 10.20
CA SER A 40 2.97 42.88 10.24
C SER A 40 1.52 42.64 9.78
N ALA A 41 1.33 41.79 8.76
CA ALA A 41 0.01 41.57 8.16
C ALA A 41 -0.84 40.50 8.87
N LEU A 42 -0.21 39.46 9.44
CA LEU A 42 -0.89 38.39 10.15
C LEU A 42 -0.64 38.47 11.66
N ARG A 43 -1.58 39.08 12.37
CA ARG A 43 -1.49 39.27 13.83
C ARG A 43 -1.98 38.01 14.51
N THR A 44 -1.13 37.36 15.28
CA THR A 44 -1.60 36.39 16.28
C THR A 44 -1.67 37.03 17.64
N SER A 45 -2.90 37.16 18.12
CA SER A 45 -3.22 37.45 19.51
C SER A 45 -3.78 36.18 20.15
N ASP A 46 -3.81 36.14 21.47
CA ASP A 46 -4.10 34.97 22.32
C ASP A 46 -5.53 34.37 22.21
N GLY A 47 -6.22 34.64 21.09
CA GLY A 47 -7.54 34.10 20.74
C GLY A 47 -7.77 33.89 19.24
N GLY A 48 -6.74 34.04 18.39
CA GLY A 48 -6.86 33.80 16.95
C GLY A 48 -5.83 34.52 16.08
N SER A 49 -5.74 34.10 14.82
CA SER A 49 -4.94 34.79 13.80
C SER A 49 -5.85 35.66 12.94
N SER A 50 -5.50 36.93 12.73
CA SER A 50 -6.27 37.86 11.92
C SER A 50 -5.39 38.62 10.92
N PHE A 51 -5.95 38.90 9.75
CA PHE A 51 -5.32 39.75 8.75
C PHE A 51 -5.56 41.22 9.09
N GLY A 52 -4.49 42.01 9.13
CA GLY A 52 -4.54 43.44 9.39
C GLY A 52 -4.77 44.22 8.11
N SER A 53 -5.93 44.85 7.96
CA SER A 53 -6.26 45.75 6.83
C SER A 53 -6.42 47.22 7.28
N SER A 54 -5.89 47.57 8.46
CA SER A 54 -6.12 48.89 9.07
C SER A 54 -5.42 50.04 8.35
N THR A 55 -4.45 49.76 7.47
CA THR A 55 -3.77 50.75 6.63
C THR A 55 -3.61 50.18 5.21
N ALA A 56 -3.43 51.05 4.21
CA ALA A 56 -3.20 50.63 2.83
C ALA A 56 -1.94 49.75 2.70
N ASP A 57 -0.87 50.10 3.42
CA ASP A 57 0.37 49.32 3.44
C ASP A 57 0.18 47.93 4.06
N ASN A 58 -0.59 47.83 5.15
CA ASN A 58 -0.89 46.54 5.78
C ASN A 58 -1.79 45.65 4.90
N ALA A 59 -2.70 46.26 4.13
CA ALA A 59 -3.52 45.54 3.17
C ALA A 59 -2.67 44.99 2.00
N GLN A 60 -1.70 45.77 1.49
CA GLN A 60 -0.76 45.29 0.47
C GLN A 60 0.15 44.16 0.98
N ALA A 61 0.66 44.27 2.20
CA ALA A 61 1.44 43.20 2.84
C ALA A 61 0.61 41.92 3.02
N THR A 62 -0.65 42.06 3.47
CA THR A 62 -1.60 40.95 3.61
C THR A 62 -1.82 40.20 2.30
N LEU A 63 -1.97 40.91 1.18
CA LEU A 63 -2.13 40.28 -0.14
C LEU A 63 -0.88 39.47 -0.53
N GLY A 64 0.31 40.02 -0.30
CA GLY A 64 1.57 39.31 -0.56
C GLY A 64 1.72 38.03 0.27
N ASP A 65 1.25 38.03 1.51
CA ASP A 65 1.29 36.85 2.37
C ASP A 65 0.25 35.78 1.99
N ILE A 66 -0.92 36.21 1.54
CA ILE A 66 -1.92 35.32 0.95
C ILE A 66 -1.35 34.63 -0.30
N ASP A 67 -0.66 35.37 -1.18
CA ASP A 67 -0.04 34.78 -2.37
C ASP A 67 0.99 33.71 -2.02
N LYS A 68 1.87 33.97 -1.04
CA LYS A 68 2.83 32.98 -0.54
C LYS A 68 2.14 31.76 0.06
N PHE A 69 1.02 31.95 0.77
CA PHE A 69 0.24 30.84 1.30
C PHE A 69 -0.42 30.01 0.20
N ILE A 70 -0.97 30.64 -0.83
CA ILE A 70 -1.54 29.94 -1.98
C ILE A 70 -0.47 29.04 -2.63
N ILE A 71 0.74 29.57 -2.84
CA ILE A 71 1.88 28.79 -3.37
C ILE A 71 2.19 27.57 -2.48
N LEU A 72 2.18 27.74 -1.16
CA LEU A 72 2.43 26.67 -0.21
C LEU A 72 1.34 25.58 -0.23
N VAL A 73 0.08 26.00 -0.29
CA VAL A 73 -1.08 25.10 -0.43
C VAL A 73 -1.01 24.35 -1.75
N ASP A 74 -0.68 25.03 -2.85
CA ASP A 74 -0.55 24.42 -4.17
C ASP A 74 0.60 23.40 -4.21
N LYS A 75 1.72 23.70 -3.55
CA LYS A 75 2.81 22.73 -3.38
C LYS A 75 2.35 21.49 -2.62
N SER A 76 1.59 21.66 -1.55
CA SER A 76 1.03 20.56 -0.76
C SER A 76 0.04 19.72 -1.59
N ARG A 77 -0.84 20.37 -2.37
CA ARG A 77 -1.77 19.70 -3.30
C ARG A 77 -1.02 18.94 -4.39
N GLY A 78 0.05 19.50 -4.94
CA GLY A 78 0.93 18.83 -5.90
C GLY A 78 1.58 17.57 -5.31
N GLN A 79 2.10 17.67 -4.08
CA GLN A 79 2.66 16.51 -3.35
C GLN A 79 1.61 15.42 -3.09
N LEU A 80 0.39 15.81 -2.70
CA LEU A 80 -0.72 14.87 -2.55
C LEU A 80 -1.10 14.20 -3.88
N GLY A 81 -1.10 14.94 -4.98
CA GLY A 81 -1.33 14.40 -6.32
C GLY A 81 -0.26 13.37 -6.73
N ALA A 82 1.02 13.69 -6.48
CA ALA A 82 2.12 12.76 -6.74
C ALA A 82 2.01 11.48 -5.90
N VAL A 83 1.65 11.60 -4.61
CA VAL A 83 1.43 10.44 -3.75
C VAL A 83 0.22 9.63 -4.19
N ARG A 84 -0.88 10.26 -4.65
CA ARG A 84 -2.01 9.54 -5.25
C ARG A 84 -1.58 8.72 -6.46
N ASN A 85 -0.81 9.30 -7.38
CA ASN A 85 -0.31 8.58 -8.56
C ASN A 85 0.55 7.37 -8.17
N ARG A 86 1.46 7.56 -7.20
CA ARG A 86 2.28 6.45 -6.68
C ARG A 86 1.45 5.37 -5.98
N LEU A 87 0.43 5.75 -5.23
CA LEU A 87 -0.49 4.81 -4.58
C LEU A 87 -1.29 3.99 -5.59
N GLU A 88 -1.76 4.63 -6.67
CA GLU A 88 -2.47 3.96 -7.76
C GLU A 88 -1.56 2.96 -8.49
N SER A 89 -0.34 3.37 -8.86
CA SER A 89 0.66 2.48 -9.46
C SER A 89 1.01 1.31 -8.53
N THR A 90 1.16 1.57 -7.23
CA THR A 90 1.43 0.52 -6.24
C THR A 90 0.26 -0.44 -6.13
N SER A 91 -0.98 0.06 -6.06
CA SER A 91 -2.20 -0.74 -5.96
C SER A 91 -2.33 -1.69 -7.15
N ASN A 92 -2.09 -1.18 -8.36
CA ASN A 92 -2.07 -1.97 -9.58
C ASN A 92 -0.97 -3.03 -9.55
N ASN A 93 0.24 -2.67 -9.10
CA ASN A 93 1.35 -3.61 -8.97
C ASN A 93 1.07 -4.71 -7.92
N GLN A 94 0.51 -4.35 -6.76
CA GLN A 94 0.13 -5.30 -5.71
C GLN A 94 -0.97 -6.24 -6.17
N SER A 95 -1.95 -5.76 -6.95
CA SER A 95 -3.00 -6.59 -7.52
C SER A 95 -2.43 -7.62 -8.50
N ASN A 96 -1.46 -7.22 -9.35
CA ASN A 96 -0.76 -8.13 -10.24
C ASN A 96 0.07 -9.16 -9.47
N ILE A 97 0.79 -8.75 -8.43
CA ILE A 97 1.57 -9.66 -7.57
C ILE A 97 0.64 -10.66 -6.89
N ALA A 98 -0.49 -10.21 -6.33
CA ALA A 98 -1.47 -11.08 -5.70
C ALA A 98 -2.08 -12.10 -6.69
N GLY A 99 -2.35 -11.68 -7.94
CA GLY A 99 -2.77 -12.58 -9.00
C GLY A 99 -1.70 -13.64 -9.32
N ASN A 100 -0.46 -13.22 -9.55
CA ASN A 100 0.66 -14.11 -9.81
C ASN A 100 0.92 -15.10 -8.65
N GLU A 101 0.79 -14.62 -7.41
CA GLU A 101 0.95 -15.46 -6.22
C GLU A 101 -0.20 -16.47 -6.09
N SER A 102 -1.44 -16.06 -6.36
CA SER A 102 -2.59 -16.96 -6.38
C SER A 102 -2.43 -18.05 -7.43
N ASP A 103 -2.00 -17.69 -8.64
CA ASP A 103 -1.76 -18.65 -9.73
C ASP A 103 -0.61 -19.62 -9.40
N ALA A 104 0.49 -19.11 -8.83
CA ALA A 104 1.59 -19.94 -8.38
C ALA A 104 1.16 -20.90 -7.28
N ARG A 105 0.40 -20.41 -6.28
CA ARG A 105 -0.18 -21.24 -5.22
C ARG A 105 -1.13 -22.29 -5.78
N SER A 106 -1.98 -21.95 -6.75
CA SER A 106 -2.88 -22.90 -7.41
C SER A 106 -2.09 -24.02 -8.08
N ARG A 107 -1.05 -23.67 -8.85
CA ARG A 107 -0.19 -24.65 -9.52
C ARG A 107 0.50 -25.59 -8.54
N ILE A 108 1.04 -25.05 -7.44
CA ILE A 108 1.69 -25.85 -6.39
C ILE A 108 0.67 -26.83 -5.77
N ARG A 109 -0.53 -26.33 -5.44
CA ARG A 109 -1.57 -27.18 -4.83
C ARG A 109 -2.06 -28.26 -5.78
N ASP A 110 -2.23 -27.96 -7.06
CA ASP A 110 -2.63 -28.93 -8.08
C ASP A 110 -1.53 -29.98 -8.31
N THR A 111 -0.24 -29.60 -8.29
CA THR A 111 0.87 -30.57 -8.40
C THR A 111 0.98 -31.47 -7.18
N ASP A 112 0.85 -30.91 -5.98
CA ASP A 112 0.89 -31.69 -4.73
C ASP A 112 -0.25 -32.71 -4.70
N TYR A 113 -1.46 -32.28 -5.12
CA TYR A 113 -2.62 -33.15 -5.19
C TYR A 113 -2.48 -34.25 -6.27
N ALA A 114 -1.88 -33.92 -7.41
CA ALA A 114 -1.60 -34.90 -8.46
C ALA A 114 -0.57 -35.95 -8.00
N GLU A 115 0.45 -35.56 -7.24
CA GLU A 115 1.45 -36.47 -6.68
C GLU A 115 0.81 -37.42 -5.65
N GLU A 116 -0.02 -36.89 -4.75
CA GLU A 116 -0.72 -37.71 -3.74
C GLU A 116 -1.73 -38.66 -4.40
N ALA A 117 -2.47 -38.20 -5.41
CA ALA A 117 -3.38 -39.04 -6.20
C ALA A 117 -2.64 -40.13 -6.98
N ALA A 118 -1.47 -39.83 -7.54
CA ALA A 118 -0.65 -40.81 -8.24
C ALA A 118 -0.09 -41.88 -7.28
N ASN A 119 0.34 -41.48 -6.08
CA ASN A 119 0.82 -42.40 -5.05
C ASN A 119 -0.32 -43.31 -4.54
N MET A 120 -1.51 -42.75 -4.29
CA MET A 120 -2.70 -43.53 -3.93
C MET A 120 -3.09 -44.54 -5.03
N SER A 121 -3.04 -44.11 -6.29
CA SER A 121 -3.29 -44.98 -7.44
C SER A 121 -2.27 -46.11 -7.55
N GLN A 122 -0.97 -45.81 -7.40
CA GLN A 122 0.09 -46.83 -7.36
C GLN A 122 -0.13 -47.83 -6.22
N GLN A 123 -0.44 -47.36 -5.00
CA GLN A 123 -0.72 -48.23 -3.86
C GLN A 123 -1.94 -49.13 -4.10
N THR A 124 -2.99 -48.60 -4.72
CA THR A 124 -4.19 -49.36 -5.09
C THR A 124 -3.86 -50.45 -6.12
N ILE A 125 -3.07 -50.11 -7.16
CA ILE A 125 -2.61 -51.07 -8.18
C ILE A 125 -1.75 -52.17 -7.53
N ILE A 126 -0.84 -51.82 -6.61
CA ILE A 126 0.00 -52.80 -5.90
C ILE A 126 -0.87 -53.75 -5.08
N GLN A 127 -1.86 -53.24 -4.33
CA GLN A 127 -2.77 -54.07 -3.54
C GLN A 127 -3.60 -55.02 -4.43
N GLN A 128 -4.13 -54.55 -5.55
CA GLN A 128 -4.89 -55.36 -6.49
C GLN A 128 -4.01 -56.38 -7.23
N THR A 129 -2.76 -56.02 -7.55
CA THR A 129 -1.78 -56.92 -8.16
C THR A 129 -1.32 -58.00 -7.18
N ALA A 130 -1.09 -57.65 -5.91
CA ALA A 130 -0.80 -58.62 -4.85
C ALA A 130 -1.94 -59.63 -4.71
N ALA A 131 -3.20 -59.17 -4.69
CA ALA A 131 -4.37 -60.05 -4.66
C ALA A 131 -4.53 -60.93 -5.91
N SER A 132 -4.08 -60.47 -7.08
CA SER A 132 -4.12 -61.19 -8.38
C SER A 132 -2.92 -62.12 -8.62
N MET A 133 -1.80 -61.92 -7.93
CA MET A 133 -0.61 -62.79 -7.99
C MET A 133 -0.74 -64.05 -7.10
N LEU A 134 -1.52 -63.98 -6.02
CA LEU A 134 -1.78 -65.12 -5.12
C LEU A 134 -2.60 -66.30 -5.72
N PRO A 135 -3.61 -66.12 -6.60
CA PRO A 135 -4.45 -67.21 -7.09
C PRO A 135 -3.77 -68.16 -8.09
N ARG A 136 -2.64 -67.77 -8.68
CA ARG A 136 -1.91 -68.64 -9.63
C ARG A 136 -0.97 -69.65 -8.97
N GLN A 137 -0.69 -69.54 -7.66
CA GLN A 137 0.05 -70.59 -6.95
C GLN A 137 -0.84 -71.69 -6.35
N THR A 138 -2.09 -71.40 -5.97
CA THR A 138 -2.98 -72.40 -5.36
C THR A 138 -3.81 -73.20 -6.36
N ALA A 139 -3.89 -72.77 -7.63
CA ALA A 139 -4.67 -73.45 -8.67
C ALA A 139 -3.91 -74.53 -9.46
N VAL A 140 -2.56 -74.57 -9.44
CA VAL A 140 -1.78 -75.61 -10.14
C VAL A 140 -1.72 -76.94 -9.33
N HIS A 141 -2.31 -76.97 -8.13
CA HIS A 141 -2.38 -78.18 -7.29
C HIS A 141 -3.75 -78.90 -7.31
N ARG A 142 -4.73 -78.51 -8.16
CA ARG A 142 -6.03 -79.21 -8.26
C ARG A 142 -6.56 -79.34 -9.70
N LEU A 143 -5.91 -80.14 -10.54
CA LEU A 143 -6.48 -80.74 -11.76
C LEU A 143 -5.73 -82.05 -12.07
N PRO A 144 -6.34 -82.99 -12.81
CA PRO A 144 -7.26 -84.06 -12.40
C PRO A 144 -6.65 -85.20 -11.56
#